data_AF-A0A952VA82-F1
#
_entry.id   AF-A0A952VA82-F1
#
_cell.length_a   1.000
_cell.length_b   1.000
_cell.length_c   1.000
_cell.angle_alpha   90.00
_cell.angle_beta   90.00
_cell.angle_gamma   90.00
#
_symmetry.space_group_name_H-M   'P 1'
#
loop_
_entity.id
_entity.type
_entity.pdbx_description
1 polymer ?
#
loop_
_entity_poly.entity_id
_entity_poly.type
_entity_poly.pdbx_seq_one_letter_code
_entity_poly.pdbx_strand_id
1 'polypeptide(L)'
;MRSVNSLIVLMLAVTAFSAFASAQTKKNQRAAEPQKAVESTPNTEPAGNGTTYRYEFSQPDFVISRVVISHNDGGKGTITFFKRSYDEPLEDPISLSEATLERIRAVLRDMDFLNSSEDYQYEKDYSHLGTSSVTVEQGERKRTAKYNWTTNKLARQLVEEYRRVSNLYIWKFDINLSRENQPLESPKLMERLEQMVGRDQVADTDGLIPFLNELSNDERLPLMARNRAVRIVKQLEKKKK
;
A
#
# COMPACT_ATOMS: atom_id res chain seq x y z
N MET A 1 -33.37 23.81 -63.29
CA MET A 1 -32.65 24.30 -64.48
C MET A 1 -31.19 24.50 -64.08
N ARG A 2 -30.31 23.51 -64.28
CA ARG A 2 -29.49 23.26 -65.49
C ARG A 2 -28.73 24.50 -65.99
N SER A 3 -27.44 24.56 -65.68
CA SER A 3 -26.41 24.81 -66.70
C SER A 3 -25.05 24.27 -66.22
N VAL A 4 -24.59 23.25 -66.93
CA VAL A 4 -23.22 22.73 -66.98
C VAL A 4 -22.53 23.42 -68.16
N ASN A 5 -21.23 23.70 -68.07
CA ASN A 5 -20.23 23.75 -69.17
C ASN A 5 -18.85 23.97 -68.51
N SER A 6 -17.99 22.95 -68.34
CA SER A 6 -17.02 22.40 -69.31
C SER A 6 -16.05 23.43 -69.90
N LEU A 7 -14.75 23.39 -69.49
CA LEU A 7 -13.64 23.06 -70.40
C LEU A 7 -12.32 22.81 -69.64
N ILE A 8 -11.61 21.80 -70.12
CA ILE A 8 -10.30 21.26 -69.71
C ILE A 8 -9.18 22.04 -70.42
N VAL A 9 -8.07 22.36 -69.74
CA VAL A 9 -6.71 22.31 -70.33
C VAL A 9 -5.67 21.88 -69.29
N LEU A 10 -4.88 20.89 -69.71
CA LEU A 10 -3.74 20.24 -69.09
C LEU A 10 -2.46 21.06 -69.31
N MET A 11 -1.59 21.23 -68.30
CA MET A 11 -0.15 21.37 -68.57
C MET A 11 0.71 20.89 -67.39
N LEU A 12 1.60 19.92 -67.70
CA LEU A 12 2.70 19.44 -66.88
C LEU A 12 3.75 20.54 -66.67
N ALA A 13 4.28 20.63 -65.45
CA ALA A 13 5.67 21.05 -65.23
C ALA A 13 6.27 20.24 -64.07
N VAL A 14 7.27 19.43 -64.41
CA VAL A 14 8.18 18.72 -63.50
C VAL A 14 9.28 19.71 -63.10
N THR A 15 9.63 19.81 -61.81
CA THR A 15 11.02 19.64 -61.31
C THR A 15 11.21 19.98 -59.82
N ALA A 16 11.97 19.09 -59.17
CA ALA A 16 12.99 19.30 -58.13
C ALA A 16 12.59 19.73 -56.70
N PHE A 17 12.60 18.71 -55.83
CA PHE A 17 13.34 18.63 -54.55
C PHE A 17 13.53 19.90 -53.70
N SER A 18 12.94 19.87 -52.50
CA SER A 18 13.62 20.25 -51.26
C SER A 18 12.96 19.51 -50.09
N ALA A 19 13.75 18.68 -49.43
CA ALA A 19 13.37 17.95 -48.24
C ALA A 19 13.16 18.92 -47.06
N PHE A 20 12.03 18.81 -46.37
CA PHE A 20 11.93 19.25 -44.99
C PHE A 20 11.47 18.08 -44.12
N ALA A 21 12.34 17.77 -43.18
CA ALA A 21 12.31 16.67 -42.25
C ALA A 21 11.01 16.64 -41.43
N SER A 22 10.43 15.45 -41.31
CA SER A 22 9.42 15.16 -40.31
C SER A 22 10.07 15.20 -38.92
N ALA A 23 9.62 16.13 -38.08
CA ALA A 23 9.93 16.12 -36.66
C ALA A 23 9.19 14.94 -36.01
N GLN A 24 9.86 13.79 -35.96
CA GLN A 24 9.39 12.63 -35.21
C GLN A 24 9.40 12.96 -33.71
N THR A 25 8.20 12.98 -33.14
CA THR A 25 7.92 12.80 -31.72
C THR A 25 8.75 11.65 -31.14
N LYS A 26 9.71 11.97 -30.26
CA LYS A 26 10.43 10.99 -29.42
C LYS A 26 9.44 10.35 -28.45
N LYS A 27 8.86 9.22 -28.86
CA LYS A 27 8.15 8.29 -28.00
C LYS A 27 9.15 7.20 -27.59
N ASN A 28 9.49 7.11 -26.31
CA ASN A 28 10.34 6.04 -25.78
C ASN A 28 9.66 4.68 -26.02
N GLN A 29 10.12 3.97 -27.06
CA GLN A 29 9.80 2.57 -27.28
C GLN A 29 10.72 1.74 -26.39
N ARG A 30 10.14 1.06 -25.39
CA ARG A 30 10.81 -0.04 -24.68
C ARG A 30 10.58 -1.31 -25.51
N ALA A 31 11.68 -1.97 -25.87
CA ALA A 31 11.65 -3.22 -26.62
C ALA A 31 10.86 -4.29 -25.86
N ALA A 32 9.97 -4.98 -26.59
CA ALA A 32 9.25 -6.15 -26.12
C ALA A 32 10.12 -7.38 -26.37
N GLU A 33 10.48 -8.09 -25.30
CA GLU A 33 10.91 -9.49 -25.37
C GLU A 33 9.87 -10.38 -24.67
N PRO A 34 9.75 -11.66 -25.08
CA PRO A 34 8.51 -12.42 -24.95
C PRO A 34 8.26 -12.94 -23.52
N GLN A 35 7.00 -12.83 -23.12
CA GLN A 35 6.43 -13.39 -21.90
C GLN A 35 6.67 -14.91 -21.82
N LYS A 36 7.49 -15.34 -20.85
CA LYS A 36 7.33 -16.66 -20.23
C LYS A 36 6.42 -16.50 -19.02
N ALA A 37 5.37 -17.32 -18.98
CA ALA A 37 4.46 -17.44 -17.86
C ALA A 37 5.24 -17.71 -16.57
N VAL A 38 5.12 -16.81 -15.60
CA VAL A 38 5.60 -17.04 -14.23
C VAL A 38 4.45 -17.70 -13.48
N GLU A 39 4.52 -19.02 -13.36
CA GLU A 39 3.86 -19.74 -12.28
C GLU A 39 4.30 -19.11 -10.96
N SER A 40 3.33 -18.59 -10.21
CA SER A 40 3.52 -18.11 -8.85
C SER A 40 3.89 -19.26 -7.93
N THR A 41 5.19 -19.53 -7.82
CA THR A 41 5.77 -20.29 -6.71
C THR A 41 5.90 -19.37 -5.48
N PRO A 42 5.67 -19.90 -4.27
CA PRO A 42 5.66 -19.09 -3.04
C PRO A 42 7.07 -18.61 -2.75
N ASN A 43 7.20 -17.30 -2.56
CA ASN A 43 8.47 -16.65 -2.30
C ASN A 43 8.97 -17.05 -0.89
N THR A 44 10.07 -17.80 -0.90
CA THR A 44 11.08 -18.08 0.14
C THR A 44 10.80 -17.52 1.54
N GLU A 45 10.43 -18.42 2.45
CA GLU A 45 10.57 -18.25 3.89
C GLU A 45 12.01 -17.90 4.27
N PRO A 46 12.26 -16.94 5.19
CA PRO A 46 13.51 -16.92 5.90
C PRO A 46 13.56 -18.15 6.80
N ALA A 47 14.34 -19.15 6.38
CA ALA A 47 14.74 -20.29 7.20
C ALA A 47 15.48 -19.79 8.46
N GLY A 48 14.72 -19.67 9.52
CA GLY A 48 15.16 -19.47 10.89
C GLY A 48 14.02 -19.91 11.78
N ASN A 49 14.31 -20.53 12.93
CA ASN A 49 13.34 -21.02 13.91
C ASN A 49 12.45 -19.92 14.56
N GLY A 50 12.26 -18.79 13.89
CA GLY A 50 11.46 -17.66 14.35
C GLY A 50 10.00 -17.77 13.94
N THR A 51 9.14 -17.15 14.74
CA THR A 51 7.71 -17.03 14.42
C THR A 51 7.53 -16.10 13.21
N THR A 52 6.69 -16.50 12.27
CA THR A 52 6.22 -15.63 11.19
C THR A 52 4.73 -15.33 11.37
N TYR A 53 4.38 -14.10 11.00
CA TYR A 53 3.02 -13.57 11.12
C TYR A 53 2.58 -13.09 9.75
N ARG A 54 1.35 -13.44 9.38
CA ARG A 54 0.73 -12.98 8.15
C ARG A 54 -0.69 -12.51 8.44
N TYR A 55 -0.98 -11.28 8.04
CA TYR A 55 -2.31 -10.71 8.03
C TYR A 55 -2.76 -10.48 6.59
N GLU A 56 -4.01 -10.78 6.30
CA GLU A 56 -4.64 -10.48 5.03
C GLU A 56 -6.01 -9.87 5.25
N PHE A 57 -6.30 -8.81 4.50
CA PHE A 57 -7.62 -8.23 4.33
C PHE A 57 -8.03 -8.29 2.87
N SER A 58 -9.30 -8.60 2.60
CA SER A 58 -9.86 -8.60 1.25
C SER A 58 -11.29 -8.06 1.22
N GLN A 59 -11.55 -7.15 0.28
CA GLN A 59 -12.86 -6.67 -0.12
C GLN A 59 -12.78 -6.18 -1.59
N PRO A 60 -13.20 -6.99 -2.57
CA PRO A 60 -13.16 -6.65 -4.01
C PRO A 60 -13.68 -5.26 -4.38
N ASP A 61 -14.71 -4.77 -3.70
CA ASP A 61 -15.36 -3.51 -4.06
C ASP A 61 -14.61 -2.26 -3.57
N PHE A 62 -13.66 -2.41 -2.65
CA PHE A 62 -12.92 -1.27 -2.09
C PHE A 62 -11.84 -0.76 -3.05
N VAL A 63 -11.50 0.52 -2.93
CA VAL A 63 -10.40 1.14 -3.69
C VAL A 63 -9.09 0.38 -3.47
N ILE A 64 -8.84 -0.02 -2.22
CA ILE A 64 -7.79 -0.96 -1.84
C ILE A 64 -8.48 -2.29 -1.58
N SER A 65 -8.45 -3.18 -2.55
CA SER A 65 -9.27 -4.39 -2.57
C SER A 65 -8.66 -5.54 -1.77
N ARG A 66 -7.34 -5.52 -1.58
CA ARG A 66 -6.61 -6.51 -0.78
C ARG A 66 -5.38 -5.88 -0.16
N VAL A 67 -5.09 -6.25 1.08
CA VAL A 67 -3.85 -5.89 1.79
C VAL A 67 -3.31 -7.16 2.43
N VAL A 68 -2.02 -7.37 2.28
CA VAL A 68 -1.28 -8.49 2.85
C VAL A 68 -0.10 -7.90 3.62
N ILE A 69 0.04 -8.27 4.88
CA ILE A 69 1.22 -7.97 5.69
C ILE A 69 1.85 -9.31 6.06
N SER A 70 3.15 -9.43 5.85
CA SER A 70 3.95 -10.56 6.35
C SER A 70 5.17 -10.03 7.08
N HIS A 71 5.42 -10.49 8.30
CA HIS A 71 6.62 -10.12 9.05
C HIS A 71 7.13 -11.26 9.92
N ASN A 72 8.41 -11.18 10.25
CA ASN A 72 9.04 -12.05 11.24
C ASN A 72 8.82 -11.54 12.67
N ASP A 73 9.34 -12.28 13.64
CA ASP A 73 9.26 -11.89 15.05
C ASP A 73 10.02 -10.61 15.39
N GLY A 74 10.98 -10.18 14.57
CA GLY A 74 11.62 -8.86 14.70
C GLY A 74 10.84 -7.71 14.05
N GLY A 75 9.62 -7.96 13.56
CA GLY A 75 8.77 -6.97 12.90
C GLY A 75 9.22 -6.52 11.52
N LYS A 76 10.26 -7.15 10.96
CA LYS A 76 10.70 -6.89 9.59
C LYS A 76 9.90 -7.75 8.62
N GLY A 77 9.51 -7.17 7.50
CA GLY A 77 8.77 -7.90 6.49
C GLY A 77 8.30 -7.03 5.33
N THR A 78 7.16 -7.38 4.76
CA THR A 78 6.57 -6.70 3.60
C THR A 78 5.08 -6.42 3.81
N ILE A 79 4.62 -5.35 3.15
CA ILE A 79 3.21 -5.08 2.91
C ILE A 79 2.99 -5.09 1.40
N THR A 80 1.97 -5.84 0.97
CA THR A 80 1.52 -5.87 -0.42
C THR A 80 0.06 -5.43 -0.47
N PHE A 81 -0.29 -4.48 -1.31
CA PHE A 81 -1.68 -4.02 -1.44
C PHE A 81 -2.09 -3.81 -2.89
N PHE A 82 -3.38 -4.05 -3.14
CA PHE A 82 -3.97 -4.06 -4.47
C PHE A 82 -4.92 -2.87 -4.58
N LYS A 83 -4.61 -1.93 -5.47
CA LYS A 83 -5.47 -0.78 -5.78
C LYS A 83 -6.26 -1.09 -7.05
N ARG A 84 -7.58 -0.87 -7.06
CA ARG A 84 -8.43 -1.16 -8.25
C ARG A 84 -8.01 -0.42 -9.52
N SER A 85 -7.28 0.68 -9.40
CA SER A 85 -6.78 1.48 -10.52
C SER A 85 -5.43 1.01 -11.06
N TYR A 86 -4.86 -0.07 -10.52
CA TYR A 86 -3.56 -0.60 -10.90
C TYR A 86 -3.69 -2.11 -11.18
N ASP A 87 -3.02 -2.57 -12.24
CA ASP A 87 -3.02 -3.99 -12.62
C ASP A 87 -2.03 -4.81 -11.77
N GLU A 88 -0.97 -4.16 -11.26
CA GLU A 88 0.07 -4.79 -10.46
C GLU A 88 -0.10 -4.46 -8.95
N PRO A 89 0.19 -5.42 -8.06
CA PRO A 89 0.26 -5.13 -6.63
C PRO A 89 1.39 -4.16 -6.32
N LEU A 90 1.15 -3.30 -5.33
CA LEU A 90 2.15 -2.42 -4.77
C LEU A 90 2.76 -3.09 -3.54
N GLU A 91 4.07 -3.12 -3.46
CA GLU A 91 4.81 -3.80 -2.38
C GLU A 91 5.85 -2.85 -1.77
N ASP A 92 5.85 -2.77 -0.44
CA ASP A 92 6.80 -1.97 0.34
C ASP A 92 7.36 -2.78 1.52
N PRO A 93 8.62 -2.53 1.94
CA PRO A 93 9.15 -3.10 3.16
C PRO A 93 8.49 -2.50 4.40
N ILE A 94 8.30 -3.31 5.43
CA ILE A 94 7.82 -2.88 6.75
C ILE A 94 8.83 -3.18 7.85
N SER A 95 8.81 -2.34 8.88
CA SER A 95 9.55 -2.50 10.12
C SER A 95 8.69 -2.01 11.28
N LEU A 96 8.03 -2.93 11.97
CA LEU A 96 7.17 -2.63 13.11
C LEU A 96 8.02 -2.30 14.35
N SER A 97 7.61 -1.29 15.13
CA SER A 97 8.22 -1.04 16.44
C SER A 97 7.96 -2.17 17.43
N GLU A 98 8.85 -2.30 18.42
CA GLU A 98 8.69 -3.28 19.51
C GLU A 98 7.37 -3.08 20.27
N ALA A 99 6.95 -1.83 20.47
CA ALA A 99 5.66 -1.53 21.12
C ALA A 99 4.46 -2.08 20.32
N THR A 100 4.53 -2.07 18.99
CA THR A 100 3.49 -2.64 18.12
C THR A 100 3.54 -4.17 18.13
N LEU A 101 4.73 -4.75 18.06
CA LEU A 101 4.93 -6.19 18.16
C LEU A 101 4.42 -6.74 19.48
N GLU A 102 4.72 -6.09 20.61
CA GLU A 102 4.26 -6.55 21.91
C GLU A 102 2.73 -6.55 22.01
N ARG A 103 2.03 -5.55 21.44
CA ARG A 103 0.56 -5.56 21.39
C ARG A 103 0.03 -6.74 20.57
N ILE A 104 0.64 -7.04 19.42
CA ILE A 104 0.26 -8.19 18.58
C ILE A 104 0.51 -9.50 19.32
N ARG A 105 1.71 -9.69 19.89
CA ARG A 105 2.10 -10.90 20.63
C ARG A 105 1.25 -11.11 21.87
N ALA A 106 0.95 -10.05 22.63
CA ALA A 106 0.10 -10.12 23.81
C ALA A 106 -1.30 -10.64 23.45
N VAL A 107 -1.93 -10.09 22.41
CA VAL A 107 -3.25 -10.55 21.97
C VAL A 107 -3.20 -12.01 21.50
N LEU A 108 -2.20 -12.41 20.72
CA LEU A 108 -2.04 -13.78 20.26
C LEU A 108 -1.83 -14.78 21.42
N ARG A 109 -1.06 -14.39 22.43
CA ARG A 109 -0.84 -15.18 23.65
C ARG A 109 -2.13 -15.32 24.45
N ASP A 110 -2.88 -14.24 24.64
CA ASP A 110 -4.13 -14.25 25.40
C ASP A 110 -5.23 -15.06 24.70
N MET A 111 -5.15 -15.20 23.38
CA MET A 111 -6.01 -16.08 22.57
C MET A 111 -5.56 -17.55 22.58
N ASP A 112 -4.40 -17.86 23.18
CA ASP A 112 -3.69 -19.13 23.00
C ASP A 112 -3.65 -19.55 21.53
N PHE A 113 -3.32 -18.60 20.65
CA PHE A 113 -3.73 -18.65 19.24
C PHE A 113 -3.28 -19.93 18.55
N LEU A 114 -2.04 -20.37 18.69
CA LEU A 114 -1.54 -21.56 18.00
C LEU A 114 -2.15 -22.89 18.49
N ASN A 115 -2.67 -22.94 19.72
CA ASN A 115 -3.26 -24.15 20.29
C ASN A 115 -4.80 -24.13 20.27
N SER A 116 -5.40 -22.96 20.08
CA SER A 116 -6.86 -22.79 20.02
C SER A 116 -7.45 -23.30 18.70
N SER A 117 -8.62 -23.93 18.79
CA SER A 117 -9.46 -24.32 17.66
C SER A 117 -10.71 -23.44 17.51
N GLU A 118 -10.79 -22.32 18.25
CA GLU A 118 -11.94 -21.43 18.23
C GLU A 118 -12.20 -20.87 16.82
N ASP A 119 -13.46 -20.94 16.38
CA ASP A 119 -13.92 -20.21 15.20
C ASP A 119 -14.37 -18.81 15.63
N TYR A 120 -13.69 -17.77 15.13
CA TYR A 120 -14.00 -16.39 15.47
C TYR A 120 -15.12 -15.79 14.62
N GLN A 121 -15.58 -16.49 13.57
CA GLN A 121 -16.64 -16.00 12.70
C GLN A 121 -17.96 -15.88 13.46
N TYR A 122 -18.59 -14.72 13.36
CA TYR A 122 -19.95 -14.52 13.83
C TYR A 122 -20.97 -15.22 12.92
N GLU A 123 -22.09 -15.67 13.48
CA GLU A 123 -23.10 -16.46 12.77
C GLU A 123 -23.64 -15.79 11.50
N LYS A 124 -23.76 -14.45 11.50
CA LYS A 124 -24.20 -13.69 10.31
C LYS A 124 -23.02 -13.33 9.42
N ASP A 125 -23.26 -13.37 8.12
CA ASP A 125 -22.30 -12.95 7.11
C ASP A 125 -22.24 -11.42 6.96
N TYR A 126 -21.06 -10.85 7.21
CA TYR A 126 -20.74 -9.46 6.95
C TYR A 126 -19.60 -9.31 5.93
N SER A 127 -19.49 -10.23 4.98
CA SER A 127 -18.47 -10.23 3.92
C SER A 127 -18.40 -8.91 3.12
N HIS A 128 -19.51 -8.16 3.03
CA HIS A 128 -19.55 -6.81 2.45
C HIS A 128 -18.66 -5.79 3.18
N LEU A 129 -18.29 -6.03 4.45
CA LEU A 129 -17.31 -5.22 5.20
C LEU A 129 -15.86 -5.67 4.97
N GLY A 130 -15.68 -6.75 4.21
CA GLY A 130 -14.41 -7.40 3.94
C GLY A 130 -14.13 -8.56 4.89
N THR A 131 -13.16 -9.39 4.49
CA THR A 131 -12.72 -10.58 5.22
C THR A 131 -11.28 -10.41 5.66
N SER A 132 -11.04 -10.67 6.94
CA SER A 132 -9.71 -10.68 7.54
C SER A 132 -9.24 -12.12 7.75
N SER A 133 -7.96 -12.36 7.55
CA SER A 133 -7.28 -13.63 7.82
C SER A 133 -6.00 -13.35 8.57
N VAL A 134 -5.75 -14.09 9.65
CA VAL A 134 -4.49 -14.04 10.40
C VAL A 134 -3.91 -15.45 10.41
N THR A 135 -2.65 -15.56 9.99
CA THR A 135 -1.86 -16.77 10.03
C THR A 135 -0.65 -16.54 10.92
N VAL A 136 -0.42 -17.47 11.85
CA VAL A 136 0.81 -17.52 12.66
C VAL A 136 1.45 -18.87 12.44
N GLU A 137 2.76 -18.86 12.23
CA GLU A 137 3.58 -20.04 12.01
C GLU A 137 4.81 -19.99 12.90
N GLN A 138 5.05 -21.06 13.65
CA GLN A 138 6.15 -21.18 14.60
C GLN A 138 6.68 -22.62 14.61
N GLY A 139 7.81 -22.84 13.94
CA GLY A 139 8.32 -24.18 13.69
C GLY A 139 7.29 -24.99 12.92
N GLU A 140 6.93 -26.17 13.42
CA GLU A 140 5.92 -27.04 12.79
C GLU A 140 4.46 -26.62 13.08
N ARG A 141 4.25 -25.65 13.99
CA ARG A 141 2.91 -25.20 14.37
C ARG A 141 2.44 -24.09 13.45
N LYS A 142 1.27 -24.25 12.86
CA LYS A 142 0.65 -23.25 11.99
C LYS A 142 -0.85 -23.18 12.24
N ARG A 143 -1.39 -21.98 12.43
CA ARG A 143 -2.83 -21.74 12.47
C ARG A 143 -3.20 -20.55 11.60
N THR A 144 -4.30 -20.70 10.87
CA THR A 144 -4.96 -19.61 10.15
C THR A 144 -6.38 -19.45 10.69
N ALA A 145 -6.75 -18.23 11.03
CA ALA A 145 -8.11 -17.86 11.39
C ALA A 145 -8.63 -16.83 10.39
N LYS A 146 -9.80 -17.09 9.81
CA LYS A 146 -10.42 -16.25 8.78
C LYS A 146 -11.86 -15.92 9.16
N TYR A 147 -12.20 -14.64 9.15
CA TYR A 147 -13.54 -14.16 9.52
C TYR A 147 -13.81 -12.77 8.94
N ASN A 148 -15.08 -12.45 8.70
CA ASN A 148 -15.53 -11.12 8.29
C ASN A 148 -16.09 -10.30 9.46
N TRP A 149 -16.58 -10.98 10.50
CA TRP A 149 -17.04 -10.35 11.73
C TRP A 149 -16.80 -11.27 12.92
N THR A 150 -16.55 -10.67 14.09
CA THR A 150 -16.34 -11.42 15.33
C THR A 150 -16.86 -10.64 16.53
N THR A 151 -17.41 -11.35 17.51
CA THR A 151 -17.73 -10.81 18.85
C THR A 151 -16.61 -11.07 19.85
N ASN A 152 -15.60 -11.87 19.50
CA ASN A 152 -14.43 -12.11 20.33
C ASN A 152 -13.59 -10.81 20.39
N LYS A 153 -13.41 -10.27 21.60
CA LYS A 153 -12.75 -8.98 21.81
C LYS A 153 -11.28 -9.01 21.39
N LEU A 154 -10.59 -10.11 21.64
CA LEU A 154 -9.17 -10.29 21.31
C LEU A 154 -8.98 -10.44 19.80
N ALA A 155 -9.79 -11.27 19.14
CA ALA A 155 -9.75 -11.41 17.68
C ALA A 155 -9.99 -10.05 16.98
N ARG A 156 -11.00 -9.30 17.45
CA ARG A 156 -11.26 -7.94 16.96
C ARG A 156 -10.07 -7.00 17.18
N GLN A 157 -9.49 -6.99 18.38
CA GLN A 157 -8.32 -6.17 18.71
C GLN A 157 -7.13 -6.49 17.80
N LEU A 158 -6.88 -7.76 17.52
CA LEU A 158 -5.80 -8.21 16.63
C LEU A 158 -5.94 -7.66 15.22
N VAL A 159 -7.14 -7.79 14.63
CA VAL A 159 -7.41 -7.29 13.28
C VAL A 159 -7.42 -5.77 13.23
N GLU A 160 -7.94 -5.10 14.25
CA GLU A 160 -7.88 -3.63 14.34
C GLU A 160 -6.43 -3.13 14.39
N GLU A 161 -5.54 -3.83 15.10
CA GLU A 161 -4.11 -3.51 15.13
C GLU A 161 -3.49 -3.62 13.72
N TYR A 162 -3.68 -4.75 13.04
CA TYR A 162 -3.17 -4.93 11.68
C TYR A 162 -3.80 -3.96 10.66
N ARG A 163 -5.07 -3.59 10.80
CA ARG A 163 -5.71 -2.57 9.96
C ARG A 163 -5.05 -1.20 10.16
N ARG A 164 -4.76 -0.82 11.41
CA ARG A 164 -4.03 0.43 11.70
C ARG A 164 -2.60 0.41 11.13
N VAL A 165 -1.91 -0.72 11.22
CA VAL A 165 -0.59 -0.91 10.57
C VAL A 165 -0.73 -0.78 9.05
N SER A 166 -1.68 -1.48 8.44
CA SER A 166 -1.95 -1.42 6.99
C SER A 166 -2.16 0.00 6.52
N ASN A 167 -3.06 0.73 7.19
CA ASN A 167 -3.36 2.12 6.86
C ASN A 167 -2.10 3.00 6.95
N LEU A 168 -1.32 2.88 8.03
CA LEU A 168 -0.09 3.64 8.20
C LEU A 168 0.89 3.42 7.04
N TYR A 169 1.12 2.17 6.65
CA TYR A 169 2.10 1.86 5.61
C TYR A 169 1.62 2.24 4.21
N ILE A 170 0.34 2.07 3.90
CA ILE A 170 -0.25 2.62 2.68
C ILE A 170 -0.09 4.14 2.63
N TRP A 171 -0.27 4.82 3.77
CA TRP A 171 -0.04 6.25 3.88
C TRP A 171 1.42 6.65 3.67
N LYS A 172 2.38 5.89 4.23
CA LYS A 172 3.82 6.08 3.99
C LYS A 172 4.14 5.95 2.50
N PHE A 173 3.60 4.91 1.84
CA PHE A 173 3.75 4.72 0.40
C PHE A 173 3.24 5.93 -0.38
N ASP A 174 2.00 6.38 -0.13
CA ASP A 174 1.40 7.51 -0.87
C ASP A 174 2.20 8.81 -0.66
N ILE A 175 2.74 9.04 0.55
CA ILE A 175 3.60 10.20 0.83
C ILE A 175 4.93 10.08 0.08
N ASN A 176 5.58 8.91 0.07
CA ASN A 176 6.81 8.70 -0.70
C ASN A 176 6.60 8.89 -2.19
N LEU A 177 5.49 8.38 -2.72
CA LEU A 177 5.11 8.55 -4.12
C LEU A 177 4.91 10.04 -4.45
N SER A 178 4.22 10.79 -3.59
CA SER A 178 4.04 12.25 -3.75
C SER A 178 5.37 12.99 -3.64
N ARG A 179 6.22 12.65 -2.67
CA ARG A 179 7.56 13.24 -2.51
C ARG A 179 8.41 13.12 -3.77
N GLU A 180 8.26 12.03 -4.51
CA GLU A 180 9.05 11.76 -5.71
C GLU A 180 8.42 12.33 -6.99
N ASN A 181 7.09 12.25 -7.12
CA ASN A 181 6.42 12.51 -8.39
C ASN A 181 5.57 13.78 -8.39
N GLN A 182 4.98 14.14 -7.25
CA GLN A 182 4.03 15.26 -7.12
C GLN A 182 4.14 15.94 -5.74
N PRO A 183 5.25 16.64 -5.43
CA PRO A 183 5.50 17.15 -4.07
C PRO A 183 4.46 18.17 -3.59
N LEU A 184 3.78 18.85 -4.51
CA LEU A 184 2.71 19.80 -4.22
C LEU A 184 1.46 19.16 -3.57
N GLU A 185 1.29 17.85 -3.70
CA GLU A 185 0.19 17.10 -3.04
C GLU A 185 0.52 16.73 -1.59
N SER A 186 1.80 16.72 -1.21
CA SER A 186 2.27 16.31 0.12
C SER A 186 1.60 17.07 1.28
N PRO A 187 1.31 18.40 1.21
CA PRO A 187 0.60 19.10 2.28
C PRO A 187 -0.76 18.48 2.66
N LYS A 188 -1.53 17.99 1.67
CA LYS A 188 -2.84 17.38 1.89
C LYS A 188 -2.73 15.97 2.48
N LEU A 189 -1.72 15.21 2.06
CA LEU A 189 -1.41 13.89 2.64
C LEU A 189 -0.99 14.05 4.11
N MET A 190 -0.13 15.02 4.41
CA MET A 190 0.32 15.32 5.77
C MET A 190 -0.81 15.81 6.68
N GLU A 191 -1.77 16.57 6.16
CA GLU A 191 -2.96 16.97 6.92
C GLU A 191 -3.81 15.77 7.32
N ARG A 192 -4.02 14.81 6.41
CA ARG A 192 -4.77 13.59 6.72
C ARG A 192 -4.03 12.72 7.73
N LEU A 193 -2.71 12.59 7.61
CA LEU A 193 -1.89 11.90 8.61
C LEU A 193 -2.01 12.56 9.99
N GLU A 194 -1.97 13.90 10.06
CA GLU A 194 -2.18 14.65 11.30
C GLU A 194 -3.56 14.35 11.92
N GLN A 195 -4.61 14.27 11.12
CA GLN A 195 -5.96 13.89 11.59
C GLN A 195 -6.01 12.43 12.11
N MET A 196 -5.36 11.49 11.42
CA MET A 196 -5.28 10.10 11.87
C MET A 196 -4.54 9.96 13.19
N VAL A 197 -3.41 10.66 13.34
CA VAL A 197 -2.67 10.73 14.61
C VAL A 197 -3.53 11.34 15.71
N GLY A 198 -4.28 12.40 15.40
CA GLY A 198 -5.21 13.04 16.34
C GLY A 198 -6.33 12.09 16.82
N ARG A 199 -6.80 11.18 15.97
CA ARG A 199 -7.89 10.22 16.26
C ARG A 199 -7.41 8.85 16.74
N ASP A 200 -6.13 8.68 17.02
CA ASP A 200 -5.54 7.40 17.46
C ASP A 200 -5.70 6.25 16.45
N GLN A 201 -5.65 6.60 15.16
CA GLN A 201 -5.82 5.66 14.04
C GLN A 201 -4.48 5.13 13.49
N VAL A 202 -3.37 5.44 14.16
CA VAL A 202 -2.02 5.01 13.79
C VAL A 202 -1.53 4.02 14.84
N ALA A 203 -1.22 2.78 14.43
CA ALA A 203 -0.71 1.75 15.34
C ALA A 203 0.75 2.03 15.75
N ASP A 204 1.63 2.20 14.77
CA ASP A 204 3.06 2.30 15.02
C ASP A 204 3.54 3.77 15.07
N THR A 205 3.25 4.43 16.19
CA THR A 205 3.69 5.81 16.42
C THR A 205 5.21 5.94 16.48
N ASP A 206 5.89 4.91 16.97
CA ASP A 206 7.33 4.93 17.20
C ASP A 206 8.09 4.77 15.89
N GLY A 207 7.67 3.83 15.04
CA GLY A 207 8.18 3.66 13.69
C GLY A 207 7.77 4.77 12.72
N LEU A 208 6.83 5.64 13.10
CA LEU A 208 6.45 6.81 12.32
C LEU A 208 7.38 8.02 12.56
N ILE A 209 7.95 8.18 13.75
CA ILE A 209 8.79 9.36 14.09
C ILE A 209 10.00 9.50 13.16
N PRO A 210 10.82 8.46 12.89
CA PRO A 210 11.96 8.59 11.98
C PRO A 210 11.56 9.08 10.58
N PHE A 211 10.45 8.55 10.07
CA PHE A 211 9.90 8.95 8.77
C PHE A 211 9.47 10.42 8.76
N LEU A 212 8.77 10.88 9.80
CA LEU A 212 8.38 12.29 9.90
C LEU A 212 9.58 13.23 10.02
N ASN A 213 10.63 12.81 10.74
CA ASN A 213 11.86 13.58 10.84
C ASN A 213 12.55 13.70 9.48
N GLU A 214 12.59 12.63 8.67
CA GLU A 214 13.08 12.69 7.29
C GLU A 214 12.29 13.70 6.46
N LEU A 215 10.95 13.63 6.46
CA LEU A 215 10.09 14.55 5.72
C LEU A 215 10.24 16.01 6.17
N SER A 216 10.49 16.24 7.47
CA SER A 216 10.67 17.59 8.00
C SER A 216 11.92 18.30 7.48
N ASN A 217 12.94 17.52 7.09
CA ASN A 217 14.22 18.03 6.58
C ASN A 217 14.32 17.93 5.04
N ASP A 218 13.29 17.44 4.36
CA ASP A 218 13.31 17.27 2.91
C ASP A 218 12.95 18.59 2.19
N GLU A 219 13.95 19.24 1.61
CA GLU A 219 13.79 20.52 0.89
C GLU A 219 12.93 20.42 -0.36
N ARG A 220 12.73 19.22 -0.92
CA ARG A 220 11.85 18.99 -2.08
C ARG A 220 10.38 19.18 -1.73
N LEU A 221 10.03 19.05 -0.44
CA LEU A 221 8.67 19.17 0.04
C LEU A 221 8.30 20.64 0.32
N PRO A 222 7.06 21.06 0.02
CA PRO A 222 6.57 22.37 0.42
C PRO A 222 6.74 22.62 1.92
N LEU A 223 7.10 23.85 2.30
CA LEU A 223 7.31 24.24 3.70
C LEU A 223 6.12 23.87 4.60
N MET A 224 4.89 23.96 4.08
CA MET A 224 3.68 23.54 4.81
C MET A 224 3.74 22.07 5.23
N ALA A 225 4.13 21.16 4.33
CA ALA A 225 4.22 19.72 4.60
C ALA A 225 5.30 19.43 5.66
N ARG A 226 6.48 20.05 5.52
CA ARG A 226 7.58 19.93 6.49
C ARG A 226 7.16 20.41 7.88
N ASN A 227 6.52 21.57 7.95
CA ASN A 227 6.00 22.13 9.21
C ASN A 227 4.93 21.22 9.83
N ARG A 228 4.09 20.56 9.02
CA ARG A 228 3.14 19.56 9.53
C ARG A 228 3.87 18.37 10.14
N ALA A 229 4.90 17.84 9.47
CA ALA A 229 5.69 16.73 9.98
C ALA A 229 6.24 17.04 11.39
N VAL A 230 6.83 18.23 11.58
CA VAL A 230 7.31 18.70 12.90
C VAL A 230 6.19 18.75 13.94
N ARG A 231 5.00 19.22 13.58
CA ARG A 231 3.85 19.24 14.52
C ARG A 231 3.41 17.84 14.90
N ILE A 232 3.34 16.90 13.95
CA ILE A 232 2.95 15.52 14.23
C ILE A 232 3.96 14.87 15.17
N VAL A 233 5.28 15.05 14.95
CA VAL A 233 6.32 14.55 15.88
C VAL A 233 6.07 15.07 17.30
N LYS A 234 5.87 16.38 17.47
CA LYS A 234 5.57 16.98 18.78
C LYS A 234 4.30 16.41 19.42
N GLN A 235 3.25 16.15 18.63
CA GLN A 235 2.02 15.52 19.12
C GLN A 235 2.27 14.10 19.63
N LEU A 236 3.03 13.30 18.87
CA LEU A 236 3.37 11.93 19.24
C LEU A 236 4.25 11.89 20.50
N GLU A 237 5.26 12.75 20.59
CA GLU A 237 6.13 12.85 21.78
C GLU A 237 5.34 13.28 23.02
N LYS A 238 4.35 14.17 22.87
CA LYS A 238 3.48 14.58 23.98
C LYS A 238 2.59 13.44 24.47
N LYS A 239 2.09 12.59 23.57
CA LYS A 239 1.24 11.43 23.92
C LYS A 239 2.01 10.33 24.67
N LYS A 240 3.34 10.30 24.56
CA LYS A 240 4.20 9.34 25.29
C LYS A 240 4.45 9.72 26.75
N LYS A 241 4.24 10.99 27.11
CA LYS A 241 4.40 11.51 28.48
C LYS A 241 3.11 11.34 29.25
#